data_AF-A0A180FFN7-F1
#
_entry.id   AF-A0A180FFN7-F1
#
_cell.length_a   1.000
_cell.length_b   1.000
_cell.length_c   1.000
_cell.angle_alpha   90.00
_cell.angle_beta   90.00
_cell.angle_gamma   90.00
#
_symmetry.space_group_name_H-M   'P 1'
#
loop_
_entity.id
_entity.type
_entity.pdbx_description
1 polymer ?
#
loop_
_entity_poly.entity_id
_entity_poly.type
_entity_poly.pdbx_seq_one_letter_code
_entity_poly.pdbx_strand_id
1 'polypeptide(L)'
;MKRNVCVSAVLSAVLSVVLFASCNNRDNSVNKETEDIEGKIEKFQEHFSKIIYPEYYAGDWIDQEDEENRKWIIAVKGDTAIIRESIARIIGSNNFIIKSATYSYRELNELSQYIDQHIYEDKNKAIYDNMNSWSVEVEFNGVFIGLKDCSEKIISEFKENIIDHPALIFGESDIDVKPDIEKINVPPFPFLD
;
A
#
# COMPACT_ATOMS: atom_id res chain seq x y z
N MET A 1 -24.75 2.60 -6.13
CA MET A 1 -24.09 1.29 -6.32
C MET A 1 -22.88 1.30 -5.40
N LYS A 2 -22.93 0.60 -4.25
CA LYS A 2 -21.89 0.66 -3.22
C LYS A 2 -20.71 -0.22 -3.66
N ARG A 3 -19.56 0.38 -3.94
CA ARG A 3 -18.31 -0.34 -4.20
C ARG A 3 -17.66 -0.65 -2.85
N ASN A 4 -17.64 -1.92 -2.50
CA ASN A 4 -16.86 -2.43 -1.39
C ASN A 4 -15.38 -2.36 -1.78
N VAL A 5 -14.60 -1.54 -1.07
CA VAL A 5 -13.15 -1.48 -1.23
C VAL A 5 -12.57 -2.78 -0.64
N CYS A 6 -12.01 -3.61 -1.52
CA CYS A 6 -11.34 -4.85 -1.13
C CYS A 6 -9.96 -4.47 -0.60
N VAL A 7 -9.85 -4.34 0.73
CA VAL A 7 -8.57 -4.29 1.44
C VAL A 7 -7.74 -5.50 0.98
N SER A 8 -6.53 -5.24 0.48
CA SER A 8 -5.61 -6.25 -0.06
C SER A 8 -5.60 -7.52 0.80
N ALA A 9 -6.03 -8.63 0.22
CA ALA A 9 -6.44 -9.83 0.94
C ALA A 9 -5.30 -10.60 1.65
N VAL A 10 -4.05 -10.13 1.55
CA VAL A 10 -2.93 -10.68 2.35
C VAL A 10 -2.82 -9.97 3.71
N LEU A 11 -3.25 -8.71 3.82
CA LEU A 11 -3.34 -8.00 5.10
C LEU A 11 -4.47 -8.55 5.98
N SER A 12 -5.58 -8.99 5.37
CA SER A 12 -6.77 -9.46 6.09
C SER A 12 -6.56 -10.82 6.80
N ALA A 13 -5.79 -11.74 6.22
CA ALA A 13 -5.61 -13.08 6.82
C ALA A 13 -4.76 -13.04 8.11
N VAL A 14 -3.77 -12.15 8.19
CA VAL A 14 -2.95 -12.00 9.41
C VAL A 14 -3.67 -11.13 10.44
N LEU A 15 -4.37 -10.08 10.01
CA LEU A 15 -5.11 -9.19 10.91
C LEU A 15 -6.34 -9.86 11.54
N SER A 16 -7.04 -10.74 10.80
CA SER A 16 -8.19 -11.48 11.34
C SER A 16 -7.77 -12.51 12.39
N VAL A 17 -6.67 -13.24 12.20
CA VAL A 17 -6.18 -14.21 13.20
C VAL A 17 -5.78 -13.52 14.52
N VAL A 18 -5.19 -12.32 14.45
CA VAL A 18 -4.81 -11.55 15.66
C VAL A 18 -6.04 -10.98 16.38
N LEU A 19 -7.06 -10.51 15.65
CA LEU A 19 -8.28 -9.97 16.26
C LEU A 19 -9.20 -11.04 16.84
N PHE A 20 -9.32 -12.22 16.21
CA PHE A 20 -10.15 -13.31 16.75
C PHE A 20 -9.61 -13.90 18.06
N ALA A 21 -8.29 -13.90 18.28
CA ALA A 21 -7.70 -14.35 19.54
C ALA A 21 -7.96 -13.37 20.70
N SER A 22 -8.14 -12.08 20.41
CA SER A 22 -8.34 -11.04 21.43
C SER A 22 -9.79 -10.91 21.91
N CYS A 23 -10.78 -11.38 21.14
CA CYS A 23 -12.20 -11.24 21.47
C CYS A 23 -12.73 -12.22 22.53
N ASN A 24 -11.90 -13.14 23.05
CA ASN A 24 -12.35 -14.22 23.94
C ASN A 24 -12.15 -14.00 25.45
N ASN A 25 -11.52 -12.90 25.87
CA ASN A 25 -11.43 -12.55 27.29
C ASN A 25 -12.00 -11.17 27.52
N ARG A 26 -13.27 -11.10 27.93
CA ARG A 26 -13.82 -9.90 28.56
C ARG A 26 -13.43 -9.98 30.04
N ASP A 27 -12.57 -9.05 30.49
CA ASP A 27 -12.77 -8.29 31.74
C ASP A 27 -11.64 -7.26 31.96
N ASN A 28 -12.04 -5.97 32.08
CA ASN A 28 -11.35 -4.84 32.75
C ASN A 28 -9.83 -4.65 32.58
N SER A 29 -9.30 -4.54 31.36
CA SER A 29 -7.85 -4.27 31.12
C SER A 29 -7.52 -3.20 30.04
N VAL A 30 -8.49 -2.32 29.74
CA VAL A 30 -8.49 -1.38 28.59
C VAL A 30 -7.21 -0.54 28.40
N ASN A 31 -6.45 -0.23 29.45
CA ASN A 31 -5.22 0.58 29.32
C ASN A 31 -3.93 -0.22 29.10
N LYS A 32 -3.90 -1.51 29.46
CA LYS A 32 -2.71 -2.38 29.30
C LYS A 32 -2.73 -3.10 27.95
N GLU A 33 -3.93 -3.38 27.44
CA GLU A 33 -4.13 -3.95 26.10
C GLU A 33 -3.77 -2.94 25.00
N THR A 34 -4.02 -1.64 25.18
CA THR A 34 -3.68 -0.60 24.18
C THR A 34 -2.18 -0.42 23.99
N GLU A 35 -1.40 -0.39 25.08
CA GLU A 35 0.07 -0.31 25.00
C GLU A 35 0.69 -1.58 24.39
N ASP A 36 0.11 -2.76 24.66
CA ASP A 36 0.53 -4.03 24.07
C ASP A 36 0.18 -4.12 22.56
N ILE A 37 -0.91 -3.49 22.13
CA ILE A 37 -1.28 -3.38 20.71
C ILE A 37 -0.36 -2.40 19.98
N GLU A 38 -0.08 -1.22 20.54
CA GLU A 38 0.84 -0.24 19.95
C GLU A 38 2.24 -0.83 19.79
N GLY A 39 2.78 -1.50 20.82
CA GLY A 39 4.08 -2.17 20.74
C GLY A 39 4.10 -3.35 19.75
N LYS A 40 2.96 -4.03 19.53
CA LYS A 40 2.83 -5.05 18.48
C LYS A 40 2.79 -4.43 17.09
N ILE A 41 2.13 -3.29 16.92
CA ILE A 41 2.10 -2.55 15.65
C ILE A 41 3.50 -2.04 15.30
N GLU A 42 4.21 -1.45 16.25
CA GLU A 42 5.57 -0.93 16.04
C GLU A 42 6.53 -2.08 15.67
N LYS A 43 6.49 -3.19 16.41
CA LYS A 43 7.29 -4.38 16.10
C LYS A 43 6.93 -5.03 14.76
N PHE A 44 5.67 -4.96 14.37
CA PHE A 44 5.20 -5.42 13.06
C PHE A 44 5.71 -4.50 11.95
N GLN A 45 5.63 -3.18 12.12
CA GLN A 45 6.18 -2.19 11.18
C GLN A 45 7.70 -2.31 11.04
N GLU A 46 8.43 -2.54 12.14
CA GLU A 46 9.88 -2.82 12.12
C GLU A 46 10.24 -4.12 11.37
N HIS A 47 9.34 -5.11 11.39
CA HIS A 47 9.57 -6.37 10.67
C HIS A 47 9.32 -6.22 9.17
N PHE A 48 8.27 -5.48 8.78
CA PHE A 48 7.91 -5.26 7.38
C PHE A 48 8.83 -4.25 6.69
N SER A 49 9.36 -3.26 7.41
CA SER A 49 10.40 -2.34 6.88
C SER A 49 11.71 -3.05 6.51
N LYS A 50 11.91 -4.31 6.91
CA LYS A 50 13.07 -5.14 6.55
C LYS A 50 12.81 -6.11 5.40
N ILE A 51 11.59 -6.19 4.88
CA ILE A 51 11.27 -7.07 3.76
C ILE A 51 11.83 -6.44 2.47
N ILE A 52 12.89 -7.03 1.96
CA ILE A 52 13.47 -6.64 0.67
C ILE A 52 12.81 -7.49 -0.42
N TYR A 53 11.91 -6.88 -1.18
CA TYR A 53 11.34 -7.51 -2.35
C TYR A 53 12.38 -7.61 -3.49
N PRO A 54 12.36 -8.69 -4.29
CA PRO A 54 13.14 -8.76 -5.52
C PRO A 54 12.82 -7.57 -6.43
N GLU A 55 13.83 -7.05 -7.14
CA GLU A 55 13.68 -5.86 -7.99
C GLU A 55 12.67 -6.05 -9.13
N TYR A 56 12.44 -7.29 -9.55
CA TYR A 56 11.43 -7.60 -10.57
C TYR A 56 10.01 -7.66 -10.01
N TYR A 57 9.80 -7.79 -8.70
CA TYR A 57 8.46 -8.02 -8.14
C TYR A 57 7.66 -6.71 -8.16
N ALA A 58 6.42 -6.76 -8.66
CA ALA A 58 5.54 -5.61 -8.83
C ALA A 58 4.20 -5.71 -8.06
N GLY A 59 4.07 -6.70 -7.18
CA GLY A 59 2.85 -6.98 -6.44
C GLY A 59 2.17 -8.27 -6.88
N ASP A 60 1.12 -8.65 -6.16
CA ASP A 60 0.31 -9.83 -6.47
C ASP A 60 -1.13 -9.67 -5.97
N TRP A 61 -2.06 -10.41 -6.58
CA TRP A 61 -3.46 -10.43 -6.21
C TRP A 61 -4.14 -11.72 -6.68
N ILE A 62 -5.34 -11.97 -6.16
CA ILE A 62 -6.18 -13.07 -6.62
C ILE A 62 -7.12 -12.55 -7.70
N ASP A 63 -7.09 -13.17 -8.87
CA ASP A 63 -8.04 -12.90 -9.95
C ASP A 63 -9.46 -13.23 -9.49
N GLN A 64 -10.36 -12.25 -9.62
CA GLN A 64 -11.76 -12.35 -9.19
C GLN A 64 -12.71 -12.61 -10.37
N GLU A 65 -12.21 -12.72 -11.61
CA GLU A 65 -13.08 -12.94 -12.78
C GLU A 65 -13.82 -14.28 -12.74
N ASP A 66 -13.18 -15.33 -12.20
CA ASP A 66 -13.77 -16.67 -12.02
C ASP A 66 -13.76 -17.05 -10.53
N GLU A 67 -14.92 -16.93 -9.87
CA GLU A 67 -15.07 -17.23 -8.44
C GLU A 67 -14.76 -18.69 -8.09
N GLU A 68 -14.94 -19.62 -9.03
CA GLU A 68 -14.71 -21.06 -8.82
C GLU A 68 -13.26 -21.46 -9.14
N ASN A 69 -12.58 -20.75 -10.04
CA ASN A 69 -11.20 -21.04 -10.47
C ASN A 69 -10.22 -19.88 -10.29
N ARG A 70 -10.35 -19.15 -9.19
CA ARG A 70 -9.47 -18.02 -8.86
C ARG A 70 -7.98 -18.38 -9.02
N LYS A 71 -7.28 -17.56 -9.80
CA LYS A 71 -5.83 -17.70 -10.05
C LYS A 71 -5.06 -16.64 -9.30
N TRP A 72 -3.93 -17.04 -8.74
CA TRP A 72 -2.99 -16.10 -8.15
C TRP A 72 -2.20 -15.42 -9.27
N ILE A 73 -2.30 -14.10 -9.35
CA ILE A 73 -1.58 -13.27 -10.30
C ILE A 73 -0.39 -12.65 -9.59
N ILE A 74 0.79 -12.74 -10.20
CA ILE A 74 2.01 -12.09 -9.73
C ILE A 74 2.46 -11.14 -10.84
N ALA A 75 2.52 -9.85 -10.52
CA ALA A 75 3.04 -8.85 -11.43
C ALA A 75 4.57 -8.79 -11.35
N VAL A 76 5.23 -8.72 -12.51
CA VAL A 76 6.69 -8.63 -12.60
C VAL A 76 7.15 -7.62 -13.64
N LYS A 77 8.21 -6.89 -13.32
CA LYS A 77 8.94 -6.04 -14.25
C LYS A 77 10.00 -6.87 -14.98
N GLY A 78 9.98 -6.84 -16.31
CA GLY A 78 10.96 -7.55 -17.14
C GLY A 78 10.78 -9.07 -17.09
N ASP A 79 9.59 -9.56 -17.41
CA ASP A 79 9.26 -10.98 -17.43
C ASP A 79 10.25 -11.82 -18.27
N THR A 80 10.97 -12.73 -17.61
CA THR A 80 11.91 -13.66 -18.23
C THR A 80 11.72 -15.08 -17.71
N ALA A 81 12.21 -16.08 -18.45
CA ALA A 81 12.21 -17.47 -18.00
C ALA A 81 12.94 -17.67 -16.66
N ILE A 82 14.04 -16.93 -16.43
CA ILE A 82 14.81 -16.98 -15.18
C ILE A 82 13.97 -16.46 -14.01
N ILE A 83 13.26 -15.35 -14.20
CA ILE A 83 12.36 -14.77 -13.18
C ILE A 83 11.20 -15.73 -12.89
N ARG A 84 10.57 -16.29 -13.93
CA ARG A 84 9.49 -17.27 -13.79
C ARG A 84 9.92 -18.50 -13.00
N GLU A 85 11.11 -19.04 -13.28
CA GLU A 85 11.66 -20.17 -12.54
C GLU A 85 11.98 -19.80 -11.08
N SER A 86 12.55 -18.61 -10.85
CA SER A 86 12.81 -18.09 -9.50
C SER A 86 11.52 -18.02 -8.67
N ILE A 87 10.46 -17.44 -9.24
CA ILE A 87 9.14 -17.31 -8.59
C ILE A 87 8.55 -18.68 -8.28
N ALA A 88 8.56 -19.61 -9.25
CA ALA A 88 8.10 -20.98 -9.03
C ALA A 88 8.84 -21.69 -7.91
N ARG A 89 10.16 -21.48 -7.81
CA ARG A 89 10.99 -22.04 -6.75
C ARG A 89 10.67 -21.45 -5.38
N ILE A 90 10.43 -20.14 -5.30
CA ILE A 90 10.03 -19.45 -4.06
C ILE A 90 8.66 -19.96 -3.57
N ILE A 91 7.70 -20.10 -4.49
CA ILE A 91 6.34 -20.52 -4.17
C ILE A 91 6.25 -22.03 -3.92
N GLY A 92 7.12 -22.82 -4.55
CA GLY A 92 7.04 -24.29 -4.54
C GLY A 92 5.92 -24.84 -5.42
N SER A 93 5.41 -24.05 -6.37
CA SER A 93 4.33 -24.42 -7.29
C SER A 93 4.43 -23.61 -8.58
N ASN A 94 3.85 -24.11 -9.67
CA ASN A 94 3.67 -23.38 -10.93
C ASN A 94 2.24 -22.86 -11.12
N ASN A 95 1.36 -23.01 -10.12
CA ASN A 95 -0.05 -22.63 -10.21
C ASN A 95 -0.24 -21.13 -9.90
N PHE A 96 0.33 -20.28 -10.74
CA PHE A 96 0.15 -18.82 -10.73
C PHE A 96 0.22 -18.30 -12.17
N ILE A 97 -0.25 -17.07 -12.37
CA ILE A 97 -0.15 -16.35 -13.64
C ILE A 97 0.82 -15.19 -13.43
N ILE A 98 1.75 -15.02 -14.36
CA ILE A 98 2.59 -13.83 -14.40
C ILE A 98 1.93 -12.77 -15.28
N LYS A 99 1.81 -11.55 -14.77
CA LYS A 99 1.49 -10.36 -15.55
C LYS A 99 2.72 -9.44 -15.64
N SER A 100 2.93 -8.84 -16.80
CA SER A 100 4.00 -7.86 -16.98
C SER A 100 3.60 -6.53 -16.34
N ALA A 101 4.56 -5.90 -15.69
CA ALA A 101 4.46 -4.58 -15.08
C ALA A 101 5.55 -3.65 -15.62
N THR A 102 5.27 -2.35 -15.59
CA THR A 102 6.20 -1.29 -15.98
C THR A 102 7.12 -0.94 -14.81
N TYR A 103 6.55 -0.82 -13.61
CA TYR A 103 7.24 -0.47 -12.37
C TYR A 103 7.29 -1.67 -11.43
N SER A 104 8.38 -1.79 -10.69
CA SER A 104 8.47 -2.70 -9.55
C SER A 104 7.73 -2.15 -8.35
N TYR A 105 7.44 -3.02 -7.39
CA TYR A 105 6.79 -2.64 -6.14
C TYR A 105 7.69 -1.69 -5.34
N ARG A 106 9.01 -1.89 -5.40
CA ARG A 106 10.00 -0.98 -4.80
C ARG A 106 9.88 0.42 -5.38
N GLU A 107 9.88 0.56 -6.70
CA GLU A 107 9.75 1.87 -7.37
C GLU A 107 8.44 2.58 -7.01
N LEU A 108 7.32 1.84 -6.97
CA LEU A 108 6.03 2.41 -6.56
C LEU A 108 6.00 2.82 -5.08
N ASN A 109 6.64 2.04 -4.22
CA ASN A 109 6.72 2.34 -2.79
C ASN A 109 7.66 3.53 -2.52
N GLU A 110 8.79 3.64 -3.21
CA GLU A 110 9.67 4.82 -3.17
C GLU A 110 8.94 6.09 -3.62
N LEU A 111 8.13 6.00 -4.68
CA LEU A 111 7.27 7.11 -5.12
C LEU A 111 6.23 7.48 -4.06
N SER A 112 5.59 6.50 -3.43
CA SER A 112 4.66 6.74 -2.33
C SER A 112 5.34 7.42 -1.13
N GLN A 113 6.54 6.97 -0.76
CA GLN A 113 7.32 7.55 0.34
C GLN A 113 7.78 8.97 0.04
N TYR A 114 8.12 9.27 -1.21
CA TYR A 114 8.43 10.63 -1.64
C TYR A 114 7.22 11.57 -1.42
N ILE A 115 6.01 11.09 -1.71
CA ILE A 115 4.76 11.84 -1.46
C ILE A 115 4.54 12.02 0.04
N ASP A 116 4.71 10.97 0.84
CA ASP A 116 4.62 11.03 2.32
C ASP A 116 5.53 12.12 2.90
N GLN A 117 6.79 12.14 2.45
CA GLN A 117 7.78 13.09 2.91
C GLN A 117 7.39 14.54 2.55
N HIS A 118 6.95 14.78 1.32
CA HIS A 118 6.52 16.12 0.89
C HIS A 118 5.32 16.62 1.70
N ILE A 119 4.35 15.76 1.98
CA ILE A 119 3.19 16.10 2.81
C ILE A 119 3.62 16.47 4.23
N TYR A 120 4.58 15.72 4.80
CA TYR A 120 5.05 15.97 6.15
C TYR A 120 5.85 17.27 6.29
N GLU A 121 6.70 17.57 5.31
CA GLU A 121 7.57 18.74 5.32
C GLU A 121 6.81 20.05 5.00
N ASP A 122 5.82 19.99 4.11
CA ASP A 122 5.06 21.16 3.67
C ASP A 122 3.64 21.18 4.26
N LYS A 123 3.51 21.38 5.57
CA LYS A 123 2.20 21.39 6.25
C LYS A 123 1.27 22.55 5.86
N ASN A 124 1.66 23.42 4.91
CA ASN A 124 1.00 24.71 4.65
C ASN A 124 0.42 24.88 3.24
N LYS A 125 0.42 23.86 2.36
CA LYS A 125 -0.28 23.96 1.07
C LYS A 125 -1.72 23.47 1.14
N ALA A 126 -2.65 24.31 0.66
CA ALA A 126 -4.06 23.95 0.45
C ALA A 126 -4.26 22.73 -0.47
N ILE A 127 -3.21 22.31 -1.18
CA ILE A 127 -3.23 21.11 -2.03
C ILE A 127 -3.48 19.83 -1.23
N TYR A 128 -2.99 19.79 0.00
CA TYR A 128 -3.18 18.66 0.91
C TYR A 128 -4.61 18.59 1.43
N ASP A 129 -5.32 19.73 1.52
CA ASP A 129 -6.73 19.74 1.93
C ASP A 129 -7.64 19.04 0.91
N ASN A 130 -7.21 19.00 -0.36
CA ASN A 130 -7.91 18.32 -1.43
C ASN A 130 -7.44 16.88 -1.66
N MET A 131 -6.27 16.50 -1.13
CA MET A 131 -5.79 15.12 -1.13
C MET A 131 -6.39 14.34 0.04
N ASN A 132 -7.00 13.21 -0.27
CA ASN A 132 -7.71 12.37 0.70
C ASN A 132 -6.99 11.08 1.04
N SER A 133 -6.29 10.51 0.07
CA SER A 133 -5.57 9.25 0.24
C SER A 133 -4.53 9.06 -0.85
N TRP A 134 -3.53 8.23 -0.56
CA TRP A 134 -2.65 7.66 -1.57
C TRP A 134 -2.31 6.22 -1.22
N SER A 135 -2.17 5.38 -2.24
CA SER A 135 -1.87 3.95 -2.09
C SER A 135 -1.15 3.41 -3.31
N VAL A 136 -0.30 2.41 -3.11
CA VAL A 136 0.22 1.58 -4.20
C VAL A 136 -0.90 0.66 -4.68
N GLU A 137 -1.30 0.79 -5.94
CA GLU A 137 -2.30 -0.06 -6.59
C GLU A 137 -1.60 -1.08 -7.49
N VAL A 138 -1.37 -2.28 -6.96
CA VAL A 138 -0.60 -3.33 -7.63
C VAL A 138 -1.26 -3.83 -8.93
N GLU A 139 -2.60 -3.88 -8.98
CA GLU A 139 -3.34 -4.33 -10.18
C GLU A 139 -3.20 -3.35 -11.34
N PHE A 140 -3.14 -2.06 -11.06
CA PHE A 140 -2.95 -0.99 -12.05
C PHE A 140 -1.48 -0.61 -12.24
N ASN A 141 -0.57 -1.21 -11.47
CA ASN A 141 0.86 -0.94 -11.47
C ASN A 141 1.19 0.56 -11.36
N GLY A 142 0.57 1.23 -10.37
CA GLY A 142 0.74 2.66 -10.14
C GLY A 142 0.52 3.06 -8.69
N VAL A 143 0.70 4.35 -8.40
CA VAL A 143 0.31 4.96 -7.12
C VAL A 143 -0.97 5.75 -7.35
N PHE A 144 -2.05 5.35 -6.69
CA PHE A 144 -3.31 6.05 -6.74
C PHE A 144 -3.28 7.26 -5.80
N ILE A 145 -3.78 8.40 -6.29
CA ILE A 145 -3.97 9.64 -5.55
C ILE A 145 -5.47 9.94 -5.54
N GLY A 146 -6.08 9.82 -4.36
CA GLY A 146 -7.47 10.16 -4.12
C GLY A 146 -7.61 11.66 -3.87
N LEU A 147 -8.40 12.33 -4.72
CA LEU A 147 -8.68 13.76 -4.63
C LEU A 147 -10.18 14.01 -4.36
N LYS A 148 -10.53 15.07 -3.62
CA LYS A 148 -11.93 15.52 -3.45
C LYS A 148 -12.47 16.09 -4.76
N ASP A 149 -11.76 17.08 -5.31
CA ASP A 149 -11.94 17.55 -6.68
C ASP A 149 -10.84 16.96 -7.57
N CYS A 150 -11.21 16.10 -8.52
CA CYS A 150 -10.29 15.47 -9.47
C CYS A 150 -10.26 16.21 -10.83
N SER A 151 -10.48 17.53 -10.83
CA SER A 151 -10.36 18.36 -12.04
C SER A 151 -8.91 18.47 -12.55
N GLU A 152 -8.74 18.73 -13.85
CA GLU A 152 -7.42 18.93 -14.48
C GLU A 152 -6.60 20.03 -13.80
N LYS A 153 -7.29 21.06 -13.28
CA LYS A 153 -6.66 22.15 -12.54
C LYS A 153 -5.97 21.62 -11.28
N ILE A 154 -6.68 20.87 -10.44
CA ILE A 154 -6.11 20.31 -9.22
C ILE A 154 -5.00 19.30 -9.54
N ILE A 155 -5.20 18.44 -10.55
CA ILE A 155 -4.17 17.48 -10.96
C ILE A 155 -2.89 18.23 -11.39
N SER A 156 -3.02 19.32 -12.13
CA SER A 156 -1.89 20.16 -12.54
C SER A 156 -1.22 20.80 -11.34
N GLU A 157 -2.00 21.36 -10.42
CA GLU A 157 -1.48 21.90 -9.16
C GLU A 157 -0.71 20.81 -8.38
N PHE A 158 -1.20 19.57 -8.31
CA PHE A 158 -0.52 18.47 -7.61
C PHE A 158 0.85 18.22 -8.22
N LYS A 159 0.88 18.08 -9.54
CA LYS A 159 2.08 17.78 -10.31
C LYS A 159 3.15 18.86 -10.17
N GLU A 160 2.74 20.13 -10.17
CA GLU A 160 3.64 21.28 -10.00
C GLU A 160 4.23 21.37 -8.59
N ASN A 161 3.48 20.93 -7.58
CA ASN A 161 3.83 21.16 -6.17
C ASN A 161 4.44 19.95 -5.45
N ILE A 162 4.21 18.74 -5.95
CA ILE A 162 4.66 17.49 -5.34
C ILE A 162 5.53 16.73 -6.34
N ILE A 163 4.94 16.12 -7.36
CA ILE A 163 5.66 15.40 -8.42
C ILE A 163 4.77 15.13 -9.64
N ASP A 164 5.32 15.30 -10.83
CA ASP A 164 4.74 14.78 -12.08
C ASP A 164 5.41 13.46 -12.45
N HIS A 165 4.73 12.34 -12.19
CA HIS A 165 5.26 11.01 -12.49
C HIS A 165 4.23 10.17 -13.25
N PRO A 166 4.63 9.45 -14.33
CA PRO A 166 3.71 8.66 -15.15
C PRO A 166 3.06 7.47 -14.44
N ALA A 167 3.57 7.04 -13.29
CA ALA A 167 2.95 6.00 -12.46
C ALA A 167 1.80 6.51 -11.56
N LEU A 168 1.53 7.83 -11.55
CA LEU A 168 0.45 8.38 -10.76
C LEU A 168 -0.89 8.18 -11.46
N ILE A 169 -1.87 7.69 -10.69
CA ILE A 169 -3.24 7.49 -11.13
C ILE A 169 -4.12 8.38 -10.25
N PHE A 170 -4.82 9.33 -10.85
CA PHE A 170 -5.71 10.23 -10.10
C PHE A 170 -7.15 9.75 -10.18
N GLY A 171 -7.88 9.86 -9.08
CA GLY A 171 -9.32 9.61 -9.07
C GLY A 171 -10.03 10.31 -7.92
N GLU A 172 -11.34 10.49 -8.08
CA GLU A 172 -12.19 11.02 -7.03
C GLU A 172 -12.28 10.04 -5.85
N SER A 173 -12.11 10.58 -4.64
CA SER A 173 -12.26 9.85 -3.39
C SER A 173 -12.97 10.74 -2.39
N ASP A 174 -14.14 10.32 -1.92
CA ASP A 174 -14.91 11.00 -0.85
C ASP A 174 -14.42 10.61 0.56
N ILE A 175 -13.32 9.86 0.66
CA ILE A 175 -12.82 9.36 1.94
C ILE A 175 -12.04 10.48 2.62
N ASP A 176 -12.65 11.22 3.55
CA ASP A 176 -11.95 12.15 4.46
C ASP A 176 -11.05 11.37 5.44
N VAL A 177 -9.91 10.86 5.00
CA VAL A 177 -8.83 10.41 5.91
C VAL A 177 -8.01 11.63 6.25
N LYS A 178 -8.44 12.42 7.25
CA LYS A 178 -7.57 13.44 7.81
C LYS A 178 -6.40 12.73 8.50
N PRO A 179 -5.13 13.03 8.16
CA PRO A 179 -4.04 12.54 8.99
C PRO A 179 -4.22 13.13 10.39
N ASP A 180 -4.28 12.30 11.42
CA ASP A 180 -4.16 12.75 12.80
C ASP A 180 -2.71 13.23 13.01
N ILE A 181 -2.47 14.50 12.68
CA ILE A 181 -1.14 15.16 12.73
C ILE A 181 -0.56 15.16 14.16
N GLU A 182 -1.35 14.82 15.19
CA GLU A 182 -0.91 14.90 16.59
C GLU A 182 -0.24 13.63 17.16
N LYS A 183 -0.13 12.49 16.44
CA LYS A 183 0.41 11.26 17.07
C LYS A 183 1.34 10.37 16.24
N ILE A 184 2.00 10.89 15.20
CA ILE A 184 3.01 10.11 14.47
C ILE A 184 4.39 10.74 14.69
N ASN A 185 4.99 10.44 15.83
CA ASN A 185 6.41 10.64 16.06
C ASN A 185 7.16 9.44 15.46
N VAL A 186 7.09 9.27 14.13
CA VAL A 186 7.84 8.23 13.44
C VAL A 186 9.26 8.75 13.26
N PRO A 187 10.29 8.04 13.76
CA PRO A 187 11.67 8.43 13.54
C PRO A 187 11.97 8.46 12.03
N PRO A 188 12.84 9.38 11.57
CA PRO A 188 13.21 9.45 10.16
C PRO A 188 13.73 8.09 9.69
N PHE A 189 13.12 7.56 8.62
CA PHE A 189 13.53 6.28 8.03
C PHE A 189 14.98 6.41 7.53
N PRO A 190 15.91 5.55 7.98
CA PRO A 190 17.31 5.66 7.63
C PRO A 190 17.54 4.94 6.29
N PHE A 191 17.12 5.54 5.18
CA PHE A 191 17.54 5.10 3.86
C PHE A 191 17.75 6.31 2.96
N LEU A 192 18.84 7.03 3.23
CA LEU A 192 19.54 7.91 2.29
C LEU A 192 20.92 8.19 2.89
N ASP A 193 21.84 7.25 2.65
CA ASP A 193 23.29 7.46 2.57
C ASP A 193 23.81 6.61 1.41
#